data_AF-A0A7C7GXD4-F1
#
_entry.id   AF-A0A7C7GXD4-F1
#
_cell.length_a   1.000
_cell.length_b   1.000
_cell.length_c   1.000
_cell.angle_alpha   90.00
_cell.angle_beta   90.00
_cell.angle_gamma   90.00
#
_symmetry.space_group_name_H-M   'P 1'
#
loop_
_entity.id
_entity.type
_entity.pdbx_description
1 polymer ?
#
loop_
_entity_poly.entity_id
_entity_poly.type
_entity_poly.pdbx_seq_one_letter_code
_entity_poly.pdbx_strand_id
1 'polypeptide(L)' 'MLTVGSKAPDFTLPDQDENVVSLSELKGQKVVLWFFPKANTPG' A
#
# COMPACT_ATOMS: atom_id res chain seq x y z
N MET A 1 -9.50 -5.57 12.03
CA MET A 1 -8.66 -6.70 11.56
C MET A 1 -9.07 -7.00 10.14
N LEU A 2 -8.11 -7.13 9.21
CA LEU A 2 -8.42 -7.53 7.83
C LEU A 2 -8.48 -9.05 7.74
N THR A 3 -9.42 -9.57 6.96
CA THR A 3 -9.59 -11.01 6.72
C THR A 3 -9.41 -11.32 5.23
N VAL A 4 -9.01 -12.54 4.92
CA VAL A 4 -8.93 -13.01 3.52
C VAL A 4 -10.30 -12.84 2.84
N GLY A 5 -10.30 -12.33 1.61
CA GLY A 5 -11.51 -12.05 0.84
C GLY A 5 -12.19 -10.71 1.17
N SER A 6 -11.79 -10.02 2.25
CA SER A 6 -12.28 -8.66 2.50
C SER A 6 -11.73 -7.69 1.46
N LYS A 7 -12.55 -6.71 1.07
CA LYS A 7 -12.09 -5.63 0.19
C LYS A 7 -11.01 -4.83 0.92
N ALA A 8 -9.89 -4.59 0.26
CA ALA A 8 -8.83 -3.74 0.79
C ALA A 8 -9.40 -2.34 1.14
N PRO A 9 -9.08 -1.79 2.32
CA PRO A 9 -9.43 -0.41 2.65
C PRO A 9 -8.78 0.56 1.66
N ASP A 10 -9.50 1.64 1.35
CA ASP A 10 -8.92 2.69 0.52
C ASP A 10 -7.82 3.43 1.30
N PHE A 11 -6.82 3.91 0.57
CA PHE A 11 -5.74 4.72 1.12
C PHE A 11 -5.23 5.68 0.06
N THR A 12 -4.70 6.79 0.53
CA THR A 12 -3.96 7.77 -0.25
C THR A 12 -2.73 8.17 0.54
N LEU A 13 -1.54 7.93 0.00
CA LEU A 13 -0.26 8.16 0.67
C LEU A 13 0.77 8.69 -0.34
N PRO A 14 1.75 9.50 0.10
CA PRO A 14 2.89 9.82 -0.75
C PRO A 14 3.77 8.58 -0.98
N ASP A 15 4.32 8.45 -2.19
CA ASP A 15 5.38 7.51 -2.51
C ASP A 15 6.78 8.07 -2.12
N GLN A 16 7.83 7.36 -2.50
CA GLN A 16 9.22 7.77 -2.20
C GLN A 16 9.66 9.07 -2.87
N ASP A 17 8.94 9.49 -3.92
CA ASP A 17 9.21 10.69 -4.70
C ASP A 17 8.18 11.81 -4.39
N GLU A 18 7.44 11.67 -3.27
CA GLU A 18 6.37 12.56 -2.81
C GLU A 18 5.14 12.62 -3.75
N ASN A 19 5.02 11.72 -4.71
CA ASN A 19 3.81 11.62 -5.53
C ASN A 19 2.68 11.03 -4.70
N VAL A 20 1.52 11.67 -4.73
CA VAL A 20 0.34 11.15 -4.05
C VAL A 20 -0.21 9.97 -4.86
N VAL A 21 -0.29 8.81 -4.23
CA VAL A 21 -0.83 7.58 -4.83
C VAL A 21 -2.06 7.13 -4.05
N SER A 22 -3.14 6.84 -4.75
CA SER A 22 -4.36 6.26 -4.17
C SER A 22 -4.58 4.83 -4.64
N LEU A 23 -5.08 3.93 -3.77
CA LEU A 23 -5.39 2.56 -4.17
C LEU A 23 -6.39 2.51 -5.33
N SER A 24 -7.31 3.47 -5.39
CA SER A 24 -8.31 3.58 -6.45
C SER A 24 -7.73 3.83 -7.86
N GLU A 25 -6.54 4.42 -7.97
CA GLU A 25 -5.81 4.66 -9.23
C GLU A 25 -5.25 3.36 -9.82
N LEU A 26 -4.99 2.36 -8.98
CA LEU A 26 -4.44 1.05 -9.36
C LEU A 26 -5.51 0.01 -9.69
N LYS A 27 -6.78 0.43 -9.83
CA LYS A 27 -7.88 -0.49 -10.17
C LYS A 27 -7.62 -1.22 -11.49
N GLY A 28 -7.93 -2.52 -11.51
CA GLY A 28 -7.71 -3.40 -12.65
C GLY A 28 -6.32 -4.06 -12.66
N GLN A 29 -5.41 -3.64 -11.78
CA GLN A 29 -4.09 -4.24 -11.62
C GLN A 29 -4.04 -5.17 -10.40
N LYS A 30 -3.14 -6.15 -10.43
CA LYS A 30 -2.80 -6.94 -9.24
C LYS A 30 -1.77 -6.17 -8.41
N VAL A 31 -2.11 -5.86 -7.17
CA VAL A 31 -1.27 -5.07 -6.26
C VAL A 31 -0.89 -5.90 -5.04
N VAL A 32 0.37 -5.81 -4.62
CA VAL A 32 0.86 -6.36 -3.35
C VAL A 32 1.30 -5.21 -2.47
N LEU A 33 0.71 -5.09 -1.27
CA LEU A 33 1.11 -4.09 -0.27
C LEU A 33 1.89 -4.78 0.84
N TRP A 34 3.09 -4.29 1.11
CA TRP A 34 4.01 -4.86 2.10
C TRP A 34 4.46 -3.79 3.09
N PHE A 35 4.48 -4.12 4.38
CA PHE A 35 4.91 -3.22 5.44
C PHE A 35 6.20 -3.74 6.06
N PHE A 36 7.13 -2.83 6.37
CA PHE A 36 8.32 -3.12 7.15
C PHE A 36 8.45 -2.09 8.29
N PRO A 37 9.04 -2.44 9.45
CA PRO A 37 9.00 -1.59 10.64
C PRO A 37 9.74 -0.26 10.50
N LYS A 38 10.88 -0.27 9.80
CA LYS A 38 11.74 0.90 9.63
C LYS A 38 12.60 0.79 8.38
N ALA A 39 12.74 1.90 7.67
CA ALA A 39 13.63 1.97 6.52
C ALA A 39 15.10 1.99 6.98
N ASN A 40 16.01 1.46 6.17
CA ASN A 40 17.45 1.52 6.38
C ASN A 40 17.95 0.87 7.68
N THR A 41 17.26 -0.16 8.18
CA THR A 41 17.76 -1.02 9.26
C THR A 41 18.06 -2.42 8.75
N PRO A 42 19.13 -3.08 9.23
CA PRO A 42 19.25 -4.53 9.09
C PRO A 42 18.01 -5.19 9.71
N GLY A 43 17.39 -6.11 8.97
CA GLY A 43 16.24 -6.88 9.44
C GLY A 43 16.63 -7.94 10.45
#